data_AF-A0A9E8NFJ8-F1
#
_entry.id   AF-A0A9E8NFJ8-F1
#
_cell.length_a   1.000
_cell.length_b   1.000
_cell.length_c   1.000
_cell.angle_alpha   90.00
_cell.angle_beta   90.00
_cell.angle_gamma   90.00
#
_symmetry.space_group_name_H-M   'P 1'
#
loop_
_entity.id
_entity.type
_entity.pdbx_description
1 polymer ?
#
loop_
_entity_poly.entity_id
_entity_poly.type
_entity_poly.pdbx_seq_one_letter_code
_entity_poly.pdbx_strand_id
1 'polypeptide(L)'
;MNNLYLDIAIVLMFYTPLSNISMLVLNPNEKSNIPTAASWHDVLISKKIALGFDGYIDSIVKVVKKQNEDGSQQFFEDITDFGNYIVKKANRNFSLELKQELLKVGGNMPITANAFAKLGCKVDCVGALGLPDIHHIFQQMSPNCTLYSYAEPGMSTAIEFDNSKMMMAESTQINSADWSYIRDTIGLDQLKSVFCGKDLVGLLNWSEVAHSTGIWAGLLEEVLPFTRNGVQKPIGLFDLSDCSKKTRSQLLEALELLNGFSRYWNVVLSLNRNESTLVYEALMGNTKESPAIGETAAAIHNALGISKVVVHHPAEACCYDADGLTWCSTPQLSNPKLLTGAGDNFNTGFCAAMLLEMNTAEALAMGHRLTTHYIAHGESPQFTNLF
;
A
#
# COMPACT_ATOMS: atom_id res chain seq x y z
N MET A 1 -44.18 6.23 -39.86
CA MET A 1 -43.15 5.50 -40.62
C MET A 1 -41.80 6.13 -40.31
N ASN A 2 -40.91 5.33 -39.73
CA ASN A 2 -39.43 5.43 -39.68
C ASN A 2 -38.81 6.72 -39.10
N ASN A 3 -38.28 6.68 -37.87
CA ASN A 3 -36.94 6.22 -37.47
C ASN A 3 -35.80 7.13 -37.94
N LEU A 4 -35.16 7.83 -37.00
CA LEU A 4 -33.74 7.63 -36.67
C LEU A 4 -33.42 8.35 -35.34
N TYR A 5 -33.25 7.57 -34.27
CA TYR A 5 -32.55 8.01 -33.06
C TYR A 5 -31.05 7.99 -33.35
N LEU A 6 -30.35 9.07 -33.01
CA LEU A 6 -28.89 9.13 -33.02
C LEU A 6 -28.39 8.69 -31.64
N ASP A 7 -27.85 7.48 -31.55
CA ASP A 7 -27.15 6.97 -30.37
C ASP A 7 -25.78 7.68 -30.23
N ILE A 8 -25.53 8.29 -29.08
CA ILE A 8 -24.23 8.88 -28.72
C ILE A 8 -23.47 7.84 -27.90
N ALA A 9 -22.49 7.19 -28.53
CA ALA A 9 -21.46 6.43 -27.82
C ALA A 9 -20.43 7.40 -27.22
N ILE A 10 -20.20 7.34 -25.91
CA ILE A 10 -19.07 8.03 -25.27
C ILE A 10 -17.83 7.18 -25.51
N VAL A 11 -17.03 7.58 -26.50
CA VAL A 11 -15.69 7.06 -26.75
C VAL A 11 -14.71 7.92 -25.94
N LEU A 12 -14.10 7.35 -24.89
CA LEU A 12 -12.93 7.94 -24.26
C LEU A 12 -11.74 7.78 -25.21
N MET A 13 -11.49 8.79 -26.05
CA MET A 13 -10.28 8.88 -26.87
C MET A 13 -9.10 9.36 -26.03
N PHE A 14 -8.14 8.48 -25.77
CA PHE A 14 -6.82 8.86 -25.29
C PHE A 14 -5.93 9.29 -26.46
N TYR A 15 -5.39 10.50 -26.40
CA TYR A 15 -4.38 11.00 -27.35
C TYR A 15 -2.97 10.58 -26.90
N THR A 16 -2.39 9.57 -27.53
CA THR A 16 -0.93 9.44 -27.79
C THR A 16 -0.70 8.42 -28.94
N PRO A 17 0.38 8.56 -29.73
CA PRO A 17 0.47 7.90 -31.03
C PRO A 17 1.06 6.49 -30.97
N LEU A 18 0.47 5.62 -31.80
CA LEU A 18 0.99 4.38 -32.41
C LEU A 18 0.89 3.06 -31.61
N SER A 19 -0.24 2.40 -31.91
CA SER A 19 -0.38 0.99 -32.34
C SER A 19 -0.03 -0.14 -31.36
N ASN A 20 -0.97 -0.42 -30.44
CA ASN A 20 -1.71 -1.69 -30.34
C ASN A 20 -2.72 -1.57 -29.19
N ILE A 21 -3.91 -1.07 -29.52
CA ILE A 21 -4.99 -0.85 -28.55
C ILE A 21 -5.87 -2.11 -28.55
N SER A 22 -5.85 -2.88 -27.46
CA SER A 22 -7.01 -3.69 -27.09
C SER A 22 -8.12 -2.72 -26.68
N MET A 23 -9.02 -2.40 -27.61
CA MET A 23 -10.17 -1.56 -27.31
C MET A 23 -11.05 -2.30 -26.31
N LEU A 24 -11.20 -1.74 -25.11
CA LEU A 24 -12.29 -2.07 -24.19
C LEU A 24 -13.58 -1.62 -24.86
N VAL A 25 -14.24 -2.54 -25.56
CA VAL A 25 -15.59 -2.33 -26.08
C VAL A 25 -16.54 -2.51 -24.90
N LEU A 26 -16.96 -1.40 -24.28
CA LEU A 26 -18.07 -1.40 -23.35
C LEU A 26 -19.35 -1.76 -24.11
N ASN A 27 -20.11 -2.71 -23.57
CA ASN A 27 -21.33 -3.22 -24.17
C ASN A 27 -22.39 -2.09 -24.27
N PRO A 28 -22.84 -1.67 -25.47
CA PRO A 28 -23.71 -0.51 -25.62
C PRO A 28 -25.15 -0.70 -25.14
N ASN A 29 -25.54 -1.94 -24.77
CA ASN A 29 -26.93 -2.30 -24.51
C ASN A 29 -27.34 -2.33 -23.03
N GLU A 30 -26.45 -1.98 -22.10
CA GLU A 30 -26.84 -1.74 -20.71
C GLU A 30 -26.93 -0.23 -20.44
N LYS A 31 -28.15 0.30 -20.38
CA LYS A 31 -28.41 1.59 -19.74
C LYS A 31 -28.24 1.43 -18.22
N SER A 32 -27.01 1.23 -17.76
CA SER A 32 -26.65 1.43 -16.37
C SER A 32 -26.44 2.93 -16.14
N ASN A 33 -26.89 3.44 -15.00
CA ASN A 33 -26.53 4.78 -14.54
C ASN A 33 -25.02 4.80 -14.27
N ILE A 34 -24.20 5.00 -15.30
CA ILE A 34 -22.75 5.15 -15.13
C ILE A 34 -22.55 6.44 -14.32
N PRO A 35 -21.98 6.38 -13.11
CA PRO A 35 -21.82 7.57 -12.30
C PRO A 35 -20.82 8.52 -12.98
N THR A 36 -21.11 9.82 -12.94
CA THR A 36 -20.19 10.85 -13.43
C THR A 36 -19.02 11.04 -12.46
N ALA A 37 -17.92 11.67 -12.90
CA ALA A 37 -16.81 12.03 -12.04
C ALA A 37 -17.25 12.82 -10.78
N ALA A 38 -18.20 13.75 -10.92
CA ALA A 38 -18.75 14.47 -9.76
C ALA A 38 -19.42 13.52 -8.76
N SER A 39 -20.20 12.56 -9.25
CA SER A 39 -20.83 11.55 -8.37
C SER A 39 -19.82 10.58 -7.74
N TRP A 40 -18.73 10.24 -8.43
CA TRP A 40 -17.66 9.43 -7.83
C TRP A 40 -16.96 10.17 -6.69
N HIS A 41 -16.75 11.47 -6.81
CA HIS A 41 -16.18 12.26 -5.73
C HIS A 41 -17.07 12.25 -4.49
N ASP A 42 -18.37 12.49 -4.67
CA ASP A 42 -19.36 12.45 -3.59
C ASP A 42 -19.40 11.08 -2.90
N VAL A 43 -19.33 10.00 -3.69
CA VAL A 43 -19.26 8.63 -3.15
C VAL A 43 -18.01 8.47 -2.29
N LEU A 44 -16.81 8.83 -2.77
CA LEU A 44 -15.57 8.67 -1.99
C LEU A 44 -15.55 9.53 -0.72
N ILE A 45 -16.05 10.77 -0.76
CA ILE A 45 -16.18 11.63 0.43
C ILE A 45 -17.06 11.00 1.51
N SER A 46 -18.08 10.23 1.10
CA SER A 46 -18.98 9.55 2.03
C SER A 46 -18.36 8.32 2.70
N LYS A 47 -17.28 7.77 2.13
CA LYS A 47 -16.65 6.53 2.63
C LYS A 47 -15.86 6.76 3.90
N LYS A 48 -15.97 5.79 4.81
CA LYS A 48 -15.24 5.72 6.07
C LYS A 48 -14.20 4.62 6.01
N ILE A 49 -12.95 4.98 6.26
CA ILE A 49 -11.81 4.07 6.18
C ILE A 49 -11.12 4.00 7.54
N ALA A 50 -10.64 2.82 7.94
CA ALA A 50 -9.75 2.66 9.08
C ALA A 50 -8.49 1.89 8.68
N LEU A 51 -7.31 2.40 9.05
CA LEU A 51 -6.04 1.78 8.70
C LEU A 51 -5.14 1.64 9.95
N GLY A 52 -4.38 0.56 10.00
CA GLY A 52 -3.36 0.31 11.03
C GLY A 52 -2.28 -0.68 10.58
N PHE A 53 -1.25 -0.95 11.36
CA PHE A 53 -0.91 -0.35 12.65
C PHE A 53 0.46 0.33 12.66
N ASP A 54 1.12 0.44 11.52
CA ASP A 54 2.49 0.96 11.48
C ASP A 54 2.56 2.49 11.48
N GLY A 55 3.77 3.00 11.67
CA GLY A 55 4.08 4.42 11.59
C GLY A 55 5.59 4.61 11.58
N TYR A 56 6.10 5.15 10.48
CA TYR A 56 7.52 5.37 10.28
C TYR A 56 7.80 6.81 9.85
N ILE A 57 9.00 7.28 10.12
CA ILE A 57 9.54 8.52 9.55
C ILE A 57 10.72 8.15 8.67
N ASP A 58 10.63 8.49 7.39
CA ASP A 58 11.68 8.25 6.42
C ASP A 58 12.58 9.49 6.33
N SER A 59 13.86 9.32 6.66
CA SER A 59 14.93 10.28 6.41
C SER A 59 15.69 9.84 5.16
N ILE A 60 15.58 10.63 4.09
CA ILE A 60 16.37 10.44 2.86
C ILE A 60 17.67 11.22 3.01
N VAL A 61 18.78 10.51 2.88
CA VAL A 61 20.12 11.06 3.12
C VAL A 61 21.08 10.74 1.98
N LYS A 62 22.11 11.58 1.84
CA LYS A 62 23.30 11.29 1.03
C LYS A 62 24.50 11.11 1.95
N VAL A 63 25.38 10.16 1.61
CA VAL A 63 26.64 9.95 2.33
C VAL A 63 27.71 10.87 1.77
N VAL A 64 28.31 11.71 2.62
CA VAL A 64 29.42 12.58 2.25
C VAL A 64 30.67 11.74 2.02
N LYS A 65 31.22 11.81 0.80
CA LYS A 65 32.48 11.16 0.38
C LYS A 65 33.68 12.01 0.75
N LYS A 66 33.61 13.32 0.51
CA LYS A 66 34.69 14.28 0.78
C LYS A 66 34.12 15.69 0.92
N GLN A 67 34.76 16.51 1.74
CA GLN A 67 34.59 17.96 1.73
C GLN A 67 35.73 18.61 0.95
N ASN A 68 35.38 19.48 0.01
CA ASN A 68 36.33 20.25 -0.79
C ASN A 68 36.79 21.50 -0.02
N GLU A 69 37.91 22.09 -0.44
CA GLU A 69 38.49 23.28 0.21
C GLU A 69 37.57 24.52 0.15
N ASP A 70 36.69 24.58 -0.84
CA ASP A 70 35.68 25.62 -1.01
C ASP A 70 34.42 25.41 -0.13
N GLY A 71 34.41 24.36 0.68
CA GLY A 71 33.29 23.98 1.54
C GLY A 71 32.21 23.14 0.85
N SER A 72 32.31 22.89 -0.46
CA SER A 72 31.38 22.01 -1.16
C SER A 72 31.54 20.54 -0.74
N GLN A 73 30.43 19.81 -0.71
CA GLN A 73 30.41 18.39 -0.38
C GLN A 73 30.30 17.54 -1.63
N GLN A 74 31.16 16.54 -1.74
CA GLN A 74 31.05 15.46 -2.71
C GLN A 74 30.37 14.26 -2.03
N PHE A 75 29.41 13.64 -2.69
CA PHE A 75 28.66 12.48 -2.19
C PHE A 75 29.12 11.17 -2.84
N PHE A 76 28.72 10.04 -2.26
CA PHE A 76 28.76 8.75 -2.97
C PHE A 76 27.53 8.63 -3.88
N GLU A 77 27.77 8.56 -5.19
CA GLU A 77 26.71 8.42 -6.21
C GLU A 77 26.46 6.95 -6.59
N ASP A 78 27.40 6.03 -6.30
CA ASP A 78 27.28 4.62 -6.64
C ASP A 78 27.50 3.74 -5.38
N ILE A 79 26.60 2.78 -5.14
CA ILE A 79 26.66 1.93 -3.94
C ILE A 79 27.89 1.02 -3.90
N THR A 80 28.42 0.61 -5.05
CA THR A 80 29.65 -0.20 -5.15
C THR A 80 30.84 0.62 -4.72
N ASP A 81 30.89 1.90 -5.12
CA ASP A 81 31.89 2.86 -4.69
C ASP A 81 31.86 3.05 -3.16
N PHE A 82 30.67 3.20 -2.59
CA PHE A 82 30.48 3.29 -1.15
C PHE A 82 30.88 2.01 -0.41
N GLY A 83 30.48 0.84 -0.91
CA GLY A 83 30.87 -0.46 -0.36
C GLY A 83 32.39 -0.65 -0.37
N ASN A 84 33.05 -0.33 -1.49
CA ASN A 84 34.51 -0.37 -1.60
C ASN A 84 35.20 0.60 -0.62
N TYR A 85 34.60 1.77 -0.37
CA TYR A 85 35.12 2.73 0.62
C TYR A 85 35.09 2.18 2.05
N ILE A 86 34.04 1.44 2.42
CA ILE A 86 33.92 0.75 3.71
C ILE A 86 34.95 -0.38 3.81
N VAL A 87 35.02 -1.26 2.79
CA VAL A 87 35.93 -2.41 2.77
C VAL A 87 37.40 -1.97 2.93
N LYS A 88 37.80 -0.88 2.28
CA LYS A 88 39.16 -0.31 2.41
C LYS A 88 39.53 0.13 3.83
N LYS A 89 38.54 0.30 4.71
CA LYS A 89 38.73 0.69 6.12
C LYS A 89 38.58 -0.48 7.09
N ALA A 90 38.55 -1.71 6.59
CA ALA A 90 38.57 -2.90 7.43
C ALA A 90 39.69 -2.80 8.48
N ASN A 91 39.37 -3.17 9.73
CA ASN A 91 40.26 -3.11 10.89
C ASN A 91 40.70 -1.68 11.29
N ARG A 92 39.93 -0.64 10.93
CA ARG A 92 40.14 0.75 11.34
C ARG A 92 38.83 1.39 11.79
N ASN A 93 38.91 2.35 12.70
CA ASN A 93 37.77 3.19 13.06
C ASN A 93 37.60 4.31 12.03
N PHE A 94 36.36 4.60 11.63
CA PHE A 94 36.04 5.73 10.78
C PHE A 94 34.60 6.21 11.01
N SER A 95 34.33 7.44 10.63
CA SER A 95 32.98 8.02 10.63
C SER A 95 32.48 8.22 9.20
N LEU A 96 31.16 8.21 9.07
CA LEU A 96 30.45 8.64 7.86
C LEU A 96 29.56 9.81 8.26
N GLU A 97 29.56 10.85 7.43
CA GLU A 97 28.65 11.98 7.58
C GLU A 97 27.47 11.79 6.63
N LEU A 98 26.26 11.98 7.17
CA LEU A 98 25.02 11.92 6.43
C LEU A 98 24.46 13.33 6.29
N LYS A 99 24.16 13.73 5.05
CA LYS A 99 23.39 14.94 4.79
C LYS A 99 21.94 14.55 4.54
N GLN A 100 21.04 15.01 5.41
CA GLN A 100 19.61 14.83 5.22
C GLN A 100 19.11 15.76 4.11
N GLU A 101 18.50 15.16 3.09
CA GLU A 101 17.88 15.87 1.97
C GLU A 101 16.38 16.03 2.20
N LEU A 102 15.72 15.01 2.77
CA LEU A 102 14.29 15.01 3.02
C LEU A 102 13.95 14.25 4.29
N LEU A 103 12.98 14.74 5.05
CA LEU A 103 12.32 14.03 6.14
C LEU A 103 10.83 13.98 5.82
N LYS A 104 10.23 12.79 5.82
CA LYS A 104 8.84 12.61 5.40
C LYS A 104 8.13 11.51 6.18
N VAL A 105 6.81 11.49 6.05
CA VAL A 105 5.96 10.39 6.48
C VAL A 105 6.38 9.11 5.76
N GLY A 106 6.61 8.05 6.55
CA GLY A 106 6.90 6.69 6.09
C GLY A 106 5.94 5.67 6.70
N GLY A 107 6.03 4.44 6.22
CA GLY A 107 5.14 3.35 6.61
C GLY A 107 3.92 3.21 5.70
N ASN A 108 3.46 1.98 5.52
CA ASN A 108 2.41 1.66 4.57
C ASN A 108 1.08 2.31 4.99
N MET A 109 0.75 2.28 6.29
CA MET A 109 -0.48 2.91 6.79
C MET A 109 -0.47 4.42 6.56
N PRO A 110 0.52 5.21 7.01
CA PRO A 110 0.48 6.66 6.79
C PRO A 110 0.48 7.07 5.31
N ILE A 111 1.17 6.32 4.44
CA ILE A 111 1.20 6.58 2.99
C ILE A 111 -0.17 6.29 2.38
N THR A 112 -0.74 5.11 2.64
CA THR A 112 -2.07 4.70 2.16
C THR A 112 -3.16 5.64 2.66
N ALA A 113 -3.08 6.07 3.93
CA ALA A 113 -4.01 7.00 4.54
C ALA A 113 -4.04 8.35 3.83
N ASN A 114 -2.86 8.96 3.60
CA ASN A 114 -2.77 10.23 2.87
C ASN A 114 -3.29 10.12 1.43
N ALA A 115 -3.03 8.99 0.77
CA ALA A 115 -3.51 8.77 -0.59
C ALA A 115 -5.06 8.73 -0.63
N PHE A 116 -5.71 7.96 0.25
CA PHE A 116 -7.18 7.97 0.36
C PHE A 116 -7.72 9.34 0.74
N ALA A 117 -7.06 10.02 1.67
CA ALA A 117 -7.48 11.34 2.13
C ALA A 117 -7.42 12.39 1.01
N LYS A 118 -6.44 12.31 0.09
CA LYS A 118 -6.36 13.16 -1.12
C LYS A 118 -7.45 12.86 -2.15
N LEU A 119 -8.04 11.67 -2.12
CA LEU A 119 -9.25 11.37 -2.91
C LEU A 119 -10.54 11.91 -2.28
N GLY A 120 -10.47 12.40 -1.04
CA GLY A 120 -11.59 12.97 -0.29
C GLY A 120 -12.14 12.09 0.83
N CYS A 121 -11.67 10.85 0.98
CA CYS A 121 -12.15 9.92 2.00
C CYS A 121 -11.79 10.37 3.42
N LYS A 122 -12.60 10.00 4.41
CA LYS A 122 -12.26 10.14 5.84
C LYS A 122 -11.53 8.89 6.33
N VAL A 123 -10.38 9.07 6.98
CA VAL A 123 -9.49 7.97 7.34
C VAL A 123 -9.13 8.02 8.82
N ASP A 124 -9.53 7.01 9.58
CA ASP A 124 -9.05 6.81 10.95
C ASP A 124 -7.76 5.99 10.92
N CYS A 125 -6.70 6.52 11.52
CA CYS A 125 -5.34 5.98 11.43
C CYS A 125 -4.88 5.56 12.83
N VAL A 126 -4.67 4.27 13.08
CA VAL A 126 -4.10 3.79 14.34
C VAL A 126 -2.65 3.39 14.07
N GLY A 127 -1.68 3.97 14.78
CA GLY A 127 -0.27 3.70 14.50
C GLY A 127 0.70 4.16 15.58
N ALA A 128 1.98 3.87 15.38
CA ALA A 128 3.06 4.47 16.15
C ALA A 128 3.37 5.86 15.58
N LEU A 129 2.68 6.90 16.06
CA LEU A 129 2.70 8.25 15.47
C LEU A 129 3.30 9.32 16.40
N GLY A 130 3.82 8.93 17.57
CA GLY A 130 4.38 9.82 18.60
C GLY A 130 3.56 9.84 19.89
N LEU A 131 4.23 9.88 21.05
CA LEU A 131 3.65 10.02 22.39
C LEU A 131 4.50 10.98 23.26
N PRO A 132 3.88 11.80 24.13
CA PRO A 132 2.44 11.92 24.37
C PRO A 132 1.70 12.67 23.26
N ASP A 133 2.43 13.42 22.43
CA ASP A 133 1.89 14.21 21.32
C ASP A 133 2.23 13.55 19.98
N ILE A 134 1.33 13.70 19.00
CA ILE A 134 1.60 13.27 17.62
C ILE A 134 2.86 13.97 17.12
N HIS A 135 3.80 13.21 16.57
CA HIS A 135 5.03 13.74 16.03
C HIS A 135 4.74 14.69 14.85
N HIS A 136 5.47 15.81 14.78
CA HIS A 136 5.23 16.90 13.82
C HIS A 136 5.23 16.49 12.34
N ILE A 137 5.89 15.36 12.01
CA ILE A 137 5.86 14.78 10.65
C ILE A 137 4.46 14.24 10.31
N PHE A 138 3.77 13.59 11.24
CA PHE A 138 2.41 13.09 11.00
C PHE A 138 1.34 14.18 11.16
N GLN A 139 1.63 15.25 11.88
CA GLN A 139 0.73 16.43 11.91
C GLN A 139 0.55 17.09 10.52
N GLN A 140 1.46 16.79 9.58
CA GLN A 140 1.37 17.24 8.19
C GLN A 140 0.52 16.33 7.31
N MET A 141 0.01 15.21 7.86
CA MET A 141 -0.97 14.38 7.16
C MET A 141 -2.25 15.17 6.86
N SER A 142 -3.01 14.70 5.89
CA SER A 142 -4.26 15.35 5.50
C SER A 142 -5.20 15.58 6.69
N PRO A 143 -5.93 16.71 6.76
CA PRO A 143 -6.94 16.94 7.80
C PRO A 143 -8.11 15.96 7.75
N ASN A 144 -8.25 15.17 6.67
CA ASN A 144 -9.21 14.07 6.60
C ASN A 144 -8.72 12.80 7.34
N CYS A 145 -7.49 12.81 7.86
CA CYS A 145 -6.93 11.74 8.69
C CYS A 145 -7.14 12.06 10.18
N THR A 146 -7.85 11.19 10.90
CA THR A 146 -7.89 11.19 12.37
C THR A 146 -6.77 10.29 12.88
N LEU A 147 -5.88 10.79 13.74
CA LEU A 147 -4.69 10.07 14.18
C LEU A 147 -4.83 9.54 15.61
N TYR A 148 -4.63 8.24 15.80
CA TYR A 148 -4.66 7.54 17.08
C TYR A 148 -3.28 6.89 17.32
N SER A 149 -2.45 7.56 18.13
CA SER A 149 -1.09 7.09 18.38
C SER A 149 -0.99 6.16 19.58
N TYR A 150 -0.26 5.06 19.44
CA TYR A 150 0.05 4.16 20.56
C TYR A 150 1.52 4.15 20.98
N ALA A 151 2.45 4.69 20.17
CA ALA A 151 3.89 4.65 20.46
C ALA A 151 4.66 5.73 19.68
N GLU A 152 5.94 5.91 20.00
CA GLU A 152 6.89 6.62 19.14
C GLU A 152 7.09 5.88 17.80
N PRO A 153 7.22 6.61 16.68
CA PRO A 153 7.37 6.02 15.36
C PRO A 153 8.68 5.26 15.21
N GLY A 154 8.70 4.33 14.26
CA GLY A 154 9.96 3.81 13.74
C GLY A 154 10.68 4.86 12.90
N MET A 155 12.01 4.81 12.86
CA MET A 155 12.83 5.67 12.01
C MET A 155 13.43 4.84 10.88
N SER A 156 13.40 5.34 9.66
CA SER A 156 14.04 4.69 8.51
C SER A 156 14.99 5.69 7.85
N THR A 157 16.26 5.33 7.74
CA THR A 157 17.26 6.08 6.98
C THR A 157 17.43 5.44 5.62
N ALA A 158 16.97 6.13 4.57
CA ALA A 158 17.16 5.74 3.18
C ALA A 158 18.37 6.47 2.60
N ILE A 159 19.43 5.72 2.33
CA ILE A 159 20.63 6.22 1.67
C ILE A 159 20.46 6.06 0.16
N GLU A 160 20.42 7.17 -0.56
CA GLU A 160 20.23 7.18 -2.02
C GLU A 160 21.54 7.29 -2.79
N PHE A 161 21.67 6.42 -3.79
CA PHE A 161 22.69 6.41 -4.83
C PHE A 161 21.98 6.50 -6.19
N ASP A 162 22.69 6.91 -7.23
CA ASP A 162 22.14 7.01 -8.60
C ASP A 162 21.70 5.63 -9.14
N ASN A 163 22.31 4.56 -8.64
CA ASN A 163 22.07 3.19 -9.09
C ASN A 163 21.23 2.32 -8.13
N SER A 164 20.96 2.78 -6.90
CA SER A 164 20.28 1.98 -5.88
C SER A 164 19.94 2.79 -4.64
N LYS A 165 19.20 2.17 -3.71
CA LYS A 165 18.97 2.71 -2.37
C LYS A 165 19.24 1.64 -1.33
N MET A 166 19.78 2.04 -0.17
CA MET A 166 19.92 1.19 1.01
C MET A 166 19.06 1.77 2.14
N MET A 167 18.23 0.95 2.78
CA MET A 167 17.39 1.39 3.90
C MET A 167 17.86 0.75 5.21
N MET A 168 17.95 1.56 6.26
CA MET A 168 18.30 1.13 7.61
C MET A 168 17.20 1.58 8.56
N ALA A 169 16.52 0.64 9.21
CA ALA A 169 15.38 0.92 10.07
C ALA A 169 15.75 0.74 11.56
N GLU A 170 15.32 1.70 12.37
CA GLU A 170 15.34 1.68 13.83
C GLU A 170 13.90 1.55 14.32
N SER A 171 13.52 0.32 14.67
CA SER A 171 12.13 -0.03 15.01
C SER A 171 11.94 -0.36 16.49
N THR A 172 12.87 0.03 17.38
CA THR A 172 12.86 -0.40 18.80
C THR A 172 11.55 -0.05 19.51
N GLN A 173 11.04 1.16 19.35
CA GLN A 173 9.83 1.62 20.06
C GLN A 173 8.57 0.94 19.51
N ILE A 174 8.36 1.02 18.19
CA ILE A 174 7.23 0.35 17.53
C ILE A 174 7.21 -1.17 17.76
N ASN A 175 8.38 -1.82 17.84
CA ASN A 175 8.48 -3.26 18.09
C ASN A 175 8.33 -3.65 19.57
N SER A 176 8.18 -2.70 20.49
CA SER A 176 7.86 -2.99 21.89
C SER A 176 6.35 -3.07 22.16
N ALA A 177 5.55 -2.59 21.21
CA ALA A 177 4.09 -2.53 21.33
C ALA A 177 3.44 -3.81 20.80
N ASP A 178 3.04 -4.69 21.71
CA ASP A 178 2.14 -5.80 21.40
C ASP A 178 0.66 -5.36 21.42
N TRP A 179 -0.25 -6.30 21.19
CA TRP A 179 -1.68 -6.02 21.22
C TRP A 179 -2.17 -5.50 22.57
N SER A 180 -1.67 -6.04 23.69
CA SER A 180 -2.08 -5.58 25.03
C SER A 180 -1.68 -4.13 25.21
N TYR A 181 -0.45 -3.77 24.83
CA TYR A 181 0.04 -2.41 24.90
C TYR A 181 -0.81 -1.44 24.06
N ILE A 182 -1.15 -1.80 22.82
CA ILE A 182 -2.03 -0.99 21.96
C ILE A 182 -3.41 -0.84 22.57
N ARG A 183 -4.01 -1.93 23.04
CA ARG A 183 -5.33 -1.95 23.68
C ARG A 183 -5.37 -1.07 24.92
N ASP A 184 -4.32 -1.13 25.75
CA ASP A 184 -4.25 -0.39 27.00
C ASP A 184 -3.95 1.10 26.76
N THR A 185 -3.23 1.43 25.69
CA THR A 185 -2.90 2.82 25.31
C THR A 185 -4.05 3.54 24.60
N ILE A 186 -4.66 2.90 23.59
CA ILE A 186 -5.76 3.49 22.81
C ILE A 186 -7.11 3.31 23.51
N GLY A 187 -7.28 2.19 24.22
CA GLY A 187 -8.55 1.78 24.81
C GLY A 187 -9.37 0.90 23.87
N LEU A 188 -9.88 -0.21 24.40
CA LEU A 188 -10.66 -1.18 23.62
C LEU A 188 -11.94 -0.57 23.00
N ASP A 189 -12.62 0.33 23.71
CA ASP A 189 -13.84 0.97 23.18
C ASP A 189 -13.53 1.94 22.03
N GLN A 190 -12.39 2.63 22.09
CA GLN A 190 -11.91 3.47 21.00
C GLN A 190 -11.54 2.61 19.79
N LEU A 191 -10.84 1.49 19.99
CA LEU A 191 -10.54 0.54 18.91
C LEU A 191 -11.81 -0.02 18.25
N LYS A 192 -12.86 -0.32 19.02
CA LYS A 192 -14.17 -0.71 18.47
C LYS A 192 -14.80 0.40 17.64
N SER A 193 -14.78 1.64 18.14
CA SER A 193 -15.27 2.81 17.39
C SER A 193 -14.50 3.04 16.08
N VAL A 194 -13.19 2.79 16.10
CA VAL A 194 -12.31 2.97 14.93
C VAL A 194 -12.46 1.84 13.92
N PHE A 195 -12.61 0.58 14.31
CA PHE A 195 -12.59 -0.53 13.32
C PHE A 195 -13.97 -1.09 12.97
N CYS A 196 -15.04 -0.71 13.67
CA CYS A 196 -16.40 -1.12 13.34
C CYS A 196 -17.12 -0.10 12.43
N GLY A 197 -18.00 -0.58 11.54
CA GLY A 197 -18.87 0.28 10.74
C GLY A 197 -18.15 1.12 9.68
N LYS A 198 -17.02 0.61 9.18
CA LYS A 198 -16.25 1.19 8.07
C LYS A 198 -16.70 0.58 6.75
N ASP A 199 -16.34 1.24 5.64
CA ASP A 199 -16.47 0.72 4.28
C ASP A 199 -15.19 -0.03 3.85
N LEU A 200 -14.05 0.39 4.38
CA LEU A 200 -12.75 -0.27 4.20
C LEU A 200 -11.97 -0.28 5.53
N VAL A 201 -11.36 -1.43 5.82
CA VAL A 201 -10.36 -1.58 6.87
C VAL A 201 -9.07 -2.12 6.25
N GLY A 202 -7.93 -1.51 6.57
CA GLY A 202 -6.63 -1.92 6.06
C GLY A 202 -5.66 -2.28 7.18
N LEU A 203 -5.11 -3.49 7.14
CA LEU A 203 -4.04 -3.94 8.02
C LEU A 203 -2.77 -4.12 7.20
N LEU A 204 -1.84 -3.19 7.38
CA LEU A 204 -0.72 -2.97 6.47
C LEU A 204 0.62 -3.18 7.18
N ASN A 205 1.68 -3.35 6.40
CA ASN A 205 3.06 -3.48 6.86
C ASN A 205 3.30 -4.60 7.89
N TRP A 206 2.71 -5.78 7.66
CA TRP A 206 2.80 -6.90 8.59
C TRP A 206 4.25 -7.28 8.95
N SER A 207 5.15 -7.34 7.97
CA SER A 207 6.49 -7.88 8.19
C SER A 207 7.40 -6.96 9.00
N GLU A 208 7.23 -5.65 8.91
CA GLU A 208 8.15 -4.69 9.53
C GLU A 208 7.74 -4.28 10.96
N VAL A 209 6.58 -4.71 11.45
CA VAL A 209 6.18 -4.56 12.86
C VAL A 209 6.26 -5.92 13.57
N ALA A 210 7.01 -5.98 14.68
CA ALA A 210 7.37 -7.26 15.32
C ALA A 210 6.16 -8.08 15.77
N HIS A 211 5.14 -7.43 16.32
CA HIS A 211 3.97 -8.08 16.92
C HIS A 211 2.74 -8.12 16.01
N SER A 212 2.87 -7.83 14.71
CA SER A 212 1.74 -7.72 13.77
C SER A 212 0.76 -8.89 13.81
N THR A 213 1.25 -10.14 13.84
CA THR A 213 0.37 -11.31 13.93
C THR A 213 -0.49 -11.29 15.19
N GLY A 214 0.11 -10.96 16.34
CA GLY A 214 -0.63 -10.83 17.61
C GLY A 214 -1.58 -9.64 17.63
N ILE A 215 -1.20 -8.52 17.00
CA ILE A 215 -2.05 -7.33 16.84
C ILE A 215 -3.28 -7.67 15.98
N TRP A 216 -3.07 -8.37 14.86
CA TRP A 216 -4.16 -8.79 13.97
C TRP A 216 -5.08 -9.80 14.66
N ALA A 217 -4.52 -10.79 15.37
CA ALA A 217 -5.30 -11.74 16.15
C ALA A 217 -6.14 -11.03 17.23
N GLY A 218 -5.53 -10.12 17.99
CA GLY A 218 -6.23 -9.35 19.01
C GLY A 218 -7.37 -8.49 18.45
N LEU A 219 -7.16 -7.84 17.30
CA LEU A 219 -8.22 -7.12 16.61
C LEU A 219 -9.38 -8.07 16.20
N LEU A 220 -9.03 -9.22 15.61
CA LEU A 220 -10.00 -10.22 15.18
C LEU A 220 -10.82 -10.81 16.33
N GLU A 221 -10.22 -10.96 17.52
CA GLU A 221 -10.81 -11.61 18.68
C GLU A 221 -11.53 -10.65 19.63
N GLU A 222 -11.00 -9.45 19.87
CA GLU A 222 -11.52 -8.53 20.89
C GLU A 222 -12.33 -7.36 20.30
N VAL A 223 -12.16 -7.06 19.01
CA VAL A 223 -12.80 -5.90 18.37
C VAL A 223 -13.85 -6.32 17.34
N LEU A 224 -13.49 -7.14 16.36
CA LEU A 224 -14.39 -7.47 15.26
C LEU A 224 -15.68 -8.22 15.65
N PRO A 225 -15.76 -9.02 16.73
CA PRO A 225 -17.03 -9.62 17.15
C PRO A 225 -18.12 -8.60 17.51
N PHE A 226 -17.75 -7.34 17.75
CA PHE A 226 -18.68 -6.24 18.03
C PHE A 226 -19.09 -5.47 16.77
N THR A 227 -18.51 -5.80 15.61
CA THR A 227 -18.91 -5.22 14.34
C THR A 227 -20.34 -5.65 14.01
N ARG A 228 -21.25 -4.69 13.91
CA ARG A 228 -22.56 -4.94 13.33
C ARG A 228 -22.38 -4.98 11.82
N ASN A 229 -22.43 -6.18 11.24
CA ASN A 229 -22.41 -6.30 9.79
C ASN A 229 -23.65 -5.60 9.22
N GLY A 230 -23.42 -4.66 8.30
CA GLY A 230 -24.48 -4.14 7.45
C GLY A 230 -24.94 -5.18 6.43
N VAL A 231 -25.72 -4.76 5.43
CA VAL A 231 -26.12 -5.64 4.32
C VAL A 231 -24.91 -6.17 3.54
N GLN A 232 -23.80 -5.43 3.52
CA GLN A 232 -22.52 -5.82 2.91
C GLN A 232 -21.37 -5.74 3.90
N LYS A 233 -20.40 -6.65 3.73
CA LYS A 233 -19.12 -6.64 4.44
C LYS A 233 -18.22 -5.54 3.87
N PRO A 234 -17.43 -4.83 4.70
CA PRO A 234 -16.44 -3.89 4.20
C PRO A 234 -15.29 -4.60 3.48
N ILE A 235 -14.50 -3.83 2.73
CA ILE A 235 -13.25 -4.29 2.14
C ILE A 235 -12.22 -4.45 3.26
N GLY A 236 -11.59 -5.61 3.36
CA GLY A 236 -10.46 -5.86 4.26
C GLY A 236 -9.17 -5.92 3.46
N LEU A 237 -8.40 -4.83 3.39
CA LEU A 237 -7.13 -4.77 2.68
C LEU A 237 -5.99 -5.28 3.57
N PHE A 238 -5.21 -6.23 3.06
CA PHE A 238 -4.02 -6.74 3.72
C PHE A 238 -2.80 -6.56 2.83
N ASP A 239 -1.74 -6.02 3.41
CA ASP A 239 -0.43 -5.84 2.79
C ASP A 239 0.63 -6.39 3.76
N LEU A 240 1.43 -7.35 3.28
CA LEU A 240 2.42 -8.01 4.09
C LEU A 240 3.73 -7.24 4.20
N SER A 241 4.00 -6.30 3.29
CA SER A 241 5.32 -5.73 3.02
C SER A 241 6.37 -6.81 2.72
N ASP A 242 7.64 -6.41 2.62
CA ASP A 242 8.74 -7.34 2.33
C ASP A 242 8.89 -8.38 3.45
N CYS A 243 8.35 -9.58 3.21
CA CYS A 243 8.35 -10.67 4.17
C CYS A 243 9.59 -11.57 4.08
N SER A 244 10.63 -11.18 3.34
CA SER A 244 11.86 -11.99 3.13
C SER A 244 12.59 -12.36 4.43
N LYS A 245 12.44 -11.57 5.49
CA LYS A 245 13.06 -11.84 6.81
C LYS A 245 12.24 -12.79 7.69
N LYS A 246 11.01 -13.13 7.27
CA LYS A 246 10.10 -13.94 8.09
C LYS A 246 10.28 -15.42 7.78
N THR A 247 10.15 -16.23 8.82
CA THR A 247 10.16 -17.68 8.64
C THR A 247 8.85 -18.13 7.97
N ARG A 248 8.90 -19.28 7.28
CA ARG A 248 7.71 -19.91 6.71
C ARG A 248 6.59 -20.08 7.74
N SER A 249 6.92 -20.45 8.98
CA SER A 249 5.92 -20.63 10.04
C SER A 249 5.21 -19.33 10.40
N GLN A 250 5.96 -18.23 10.56
CA GLN A 250 5.38 -16.92 10.85
C GLN A 250 4.46 -16.43 9.73
N LEU A 251 4.88 -16.65 8.47
CA LEU A 251 4.08 -16.28 7.32
C LEU A 251 2.77 -17.08 7.25
N LEU A 252 2.83 -18.40 7.45
CA LEU A 252 1.63 -19.25 7.48
C LEU A 252 0.66 -18.86 8.60
N GLU A 253 1.17 -18.53 9.78
CA GLU A 253 0.36 -18.05 10.91
C GLU A 253 -0.41 -16.76 10.55
N ALA A 254 0.24 -15.80 9.90
CA ALA A 254 -0.42 -14.57 9.46
C ALA A 254 -1.45 -14.82 8.35
N LEU A 255 -1.16 -15.72 7.41
CA LEU A 255 -2.08 -16.10 6.34
C LEU A 255 -3.32 -16.83 6.86
N GLU A 256 -3.18 -17.64 7.92
CA GLU A 256 -4.31 -18.31 8.57
C GLU A 256 -5.31 -17.32 9.17
N LEU A 257 -4.83 -16.19 9.73
CA LEU A 257 -5.70 -15.14 10.26
C LEU A 257 -6.62 -14.53 9.19
N LEU A 258 -6.19 -14.47 7.93
CA LEU A 258 -6.98 -13.89 6.82
C LEU A 258 -8.32 -14.61 6.62
N ASN A 259 -8.36 -15.93 6.84
CA ASN A 259 -9.60 -16.70 6.81
C ASN A 259 -10.53 -16.29 7.97
N GLY A 260 -9.97 -16.03 9.15
CA GLY A 260 -10.71 -15.50 10.29
C GLY A 260 -11.37 -14.15 9.99
N PHE A 261 -10.63 -13.25 9.34
CA PHE A 261 -11.15 -11.94 8.89
C PHE A 261 -12.24 -12.07 7.82
N SER A 262 -12.23 -13.12 7.00
CA SER A 262 -13.25 -13.36 5.97
C SER A 262 -14.67 -13.54 6.54
N ARG A 263 -14.81 -13.81 7.84
CA ARG A 263 -16.10 -13.78 8.54
C ARG A 263 -16.70 -12.37 8.61
N TYR A 264 -15.87 -11.35 8.69
CA TYR A 264 -16.27 -9.96 8.89
C TYR A 264 -16.12 -9.12 7.63
N TRP A 265 -15.11 -9.39 6.81
CA TRP A 265 -14.69 -8.54 5.68
C TRP A 265 -14.61 -9.30 4.36
N ASN A 266 -14.67 -8.56 3.25
CA ASN A 266 -14.26 -9.03 1.93
C ASN A 266 -12.75 -8.88 1.83
N VAL A 267 -12.01 -9.95 2.14
CA VAL A 267 -10.54 -9.92 2.28
C VAL A 267 -9.85 -9.82 0.92
N VAL A 268 -9.06 -8.77 0.76
CA VAL A 268 -8.18 -8.48 -0.38
C VAL A 268 -6.74 -8.58 0.13
N LEU A 269 -6.00 -9.58 -0.34
CA LEU A 269 -4.56 -9.68 -0.11
C LEU A 269 -3.82 -9.07 -1.30
N SER A 270 -3.12 -7.96 -1.07
CA SER A 270 -2.30 -7.30 -2.08
C SER A 270 -0.83 -7.62 -1.87
N LEU A 271 -0.15 -8.00 -2.95
CA LEU A 271 1.23 -8.47 -2.94
C LEU A 271 1.97 -7.90 -4.15
N ASN A 272 3.25 -7.58 -3.98
CA ASN A 272 4.15 -7.43 -5.12
C ASN A 272 4.65 -8.80 -5.63
N ARG A 273 5.48 -8.79 -6.67
CA ARG A 273 6.06 -10.03 -7.25
C ARG A 273 6.90 -10.85 -6.25
N ASN A 274 7.71 -10.19 -5.42
CA ASN A 274 8.54 -10.89 -4.43
C ASN A 274 7.67 -11.50 -3.33
N GLU A 275 6.76 -10.72 -2.77
CA GLU A 275 5.85 -11.13 -1.70
C GLU A 275 4.94 -12.29 -2.15
N SER A 276 4.38 -12.20 -3.37
CA SER A 276 3.57 -13.28 -3.94
C SER A 276 4.37 -14.57 -4.16
N THR A 277 5.65 -14.46 -4.54
CA THR A 277 6.53 -15.63 -4.65
C THR A 277 6.76 -16.27 -3.29
N LEU A 278 7.08 -15.49 -2.27
CA LEU A 278 7.30 -15.99 -0.90
C LEU A 278 6.04 -16.61 -0.29
N VAL A 279 4.88 -15.97 -0.47
CA VAL A 279 3.58 -16.50 -0.03
C VAL A 279 3.25 -17.81 -0.75
N TYR A 280 3.47 -17.86 -2.06
CA TYR A 280 3.26 -19.07 -2.85
C TYR A 280 4.15 -20.22 -2.37
N GLU A 281 5.45 -19.99 -2.21
CA GLU A 281 6.40 -20.99 -1.70
C GLU A 281 6.03 -21.47 -0.30
N ALA A 282 5.59 -20.57 0.57
CA ALA A 282 5.13 -20.93 1.90
C ALA A 282 3.92 -21.85 1.86
N LEU A 283 2.92 -21.56 1.02
CA LEU A 283 1.68 -22.33 0.91
C LEU A 283 1.86 -23.66 0.16
N MET A 284 2.57 -23.65 -0.97
CA MET A 284 2.67 -24.79 -1.89
C MET A 284 3.84 -25.72 -1.58
N GLY A 285 4.81 -25.26 -0.78
CA GLY A 285 6.07 -25.97 -0.57
C GLY A 285 7.06 -25.71 -1.71
N ASN A 286 8.33 -26.02 -1.46
CA ASN A 286 9.48 -25.66 -2.30
C ASN A 286 9.30 -26.13 -3.76
N THR A 287 8.92 -25.22 -4.65
CA THR A 287 8.73 -25.48 -6.09
C THR A 287 10.01 -25.14 -6.83
N LYS A 288 10.41 -25.97 -7.81
CA LYS A 288 11.66 -25.76 -8.57
C LYS A 288 11.58 -24.59 -9.55
N GLU A 289 10.37 -24.14 -9.88
CA GLU A 289 10.10 -23.06 -10.82
C GLU A 289 8.99 -22.17 -10.26
N SER A 290 9.18 -20.85 -10.31
CA SER A 290 8.17 -19.88 -9.94
C SER A 290 7.15 -19.74 -11.08
N PRO A 291 5.85 -19.97 -10.84
CA PRO A 291 4.84 -19.86 -11.87
C PRO A 291 4.62 -18.40 -12.32
N ALA A 292 3.84 -18.22 -13.39
CA ALA A 292 3.47 -16.88 -13.86
C ALA A 292 2.62 -16.16 -12.79
N ILE A 293 2.65 -14.82 -12.76
CA ILE A 293 1.99 -14.05 -11.67
C ILE A 293 0.49 -14.36 -11.51
N GLY A 294 -0.22 -14.67 -12.61
CA GLY A 294 -1.62 -15.05 -12.58
C GLY A 294 -1.87 -16.43 -11.99
N GLU A 295 -0.99 -17.39 -12.28
CA GLU A 295 -1.03 -18.74 -11.69
C GLU A 295 -0.69 -18.70 -10.20
N THR A 296 0.29 -17.87 -9.82
CA THR A 296 0.62 -17.56 -8.43
C THR A 296 -0.60 -17.01 -7.69
N ALA A 297 -1.26 -15.99 -8.24
CA ALA A 297 -2.45 -15.38 -7.64
C ALA A 297 -3.59 -16.39 -7.47
N ALA A 298 -3.85 -17.20 -8.50
CA ALA A 298 -4.88 -18.25 -8.46
C ALA A 298 -4.59 -19.29 -7.37
N ALA A 299 -3.35 -19.76 -7.28
CA ALA A 299 -2.97 -20.77 -6.30
C ALA A 299 -3.07 -20.25 -4.86
N ILE A 300 -2.63 -19.00 -4.60
CA ILE A 300 -2.77 -18.35 -3.29
C ILE A 300 -4.26 -18.18 -2.94
N HIS A 301 -5.06 -17.69 -3.88
CA HIS A 301 -6.51 -17.49 -3.67
C HIS A 301 -7.21 -18.80 -3.30
N ASN A 302 -6.95 -19.87 -4.06
CA ASN A 302 -7.52 -21.20 -3.81
C ASN A 302 -7.08 -21.80 -2.46
N ALA A 303 -5.84 -21.57 -2.05
CA ALA A 303 -5.33 -22.07 -0.78
C ALA A 303 -5.91 -21.34 0.44
N LEU A 304 -6.17 -20.03 0.32
CA LEU A 304 -6.62 -19.19 1.43
C LEU A 304 -8.14 -19.06 1.52
N GLY A 305 -8.86 -19.23 0.41
CA GLY A 305 -10.32 -19.07 0.37
C GLY A 305 -10.81 -17.65 0.64
N ILE A 306 -10.00 -16.63 0.30
CA ILE A 306 -10.29 -15.21 0.52
C ILE A 306 -11.01 -14.58 -0.69
N SER A 307 -11.42 -13.31 -0.60
CA SER A 307 -12.22 -12.67 -1.65
C SER A 307 -11.40 -12.37 -2.91
N LYS A 308 -10.23 -11.73 -2.75
CA LYS A 308 -9.35 -11.36 -3.87
C LYS A 308 -7.88 -11.54 -3.49
N VAL A 309 -7.07 -11.99 -4.45
CA VAL A 309 -5.60 -11.90 -4.40
C VAL A 309 -5.15 -11.01 -5.54
N VAL A 310 -4.44 -9.94 -5.22
CA VAL A 310 -3.91 -8.98 -6.19
C VAL A 310 -2.40 -9.08 -6.19
N VAL A 311 -1.82 -9.24 -7.38
CA VAL A 311 -0.36 -9.22 -7.57
C VAL A 311 -0.02 -8.05 -8.47
N HIS A 312 0.75 -7.09 -7.96
CA HIS A 312 1.11 -5.88 -8.70
C HIS A 312 2.62 -5.80 -8.98
N HIS A 313 2.96 -5.28 -10.15
CA HIS A 313 4.31 -5.11 -10.66
C HIS A 313 4.38 -3.84 -11.52
N PRO A 314 5.56 -3.18 -11.70
CA PRO A 314 5.65 -1.94 -12.47
C PRO A 314 5.18 -2.01 -13.94
N ALA A 315 5.11 -3.21 -14.52
CA ALA A 315 4.69 -3.42 -15.91
C ALA A 315 3.31 -4.07 -16.05
N GLU A 316 2.79 -4.68 -14.98
CA GLU A 316 1.59 -5.49 -15.01
C GLU A 316 0.99 -5.64 -13.62
N ALA A 317 -0.32 -5.83 -13.52
CA ALA A 317 -0.96 -6.35 -12.33
C ALA A 317 -2.05 -7.34 -12.72
N CYS A 318 -2.32 -8.28 -11.82
CA CYS A 318 -3.42 -9.21 -11.95
C CYS A 318 -4.18 -9.34 -10.64
N CYS A 319 -5.45 -9.72 -10.75
CA CYS A 319 -6.29 -10.06 -9.62
C CYS A 319 -7.00 -11.37 -9.91
N TYR A 320 -6.96 -12.29 -8.96
CA TYR A 320 -7.77 -13.50 -8.97
C TYR A 320 -8.89 -13.40 -7.93
N ASP A 321 -10.12 -13.62 -8.37
CA ASP A 321 -11.32 -13.57 -7.53
C ASP A 321 -12.36 -14.62 -7.99
N ALA A 322 -13.62 -14.47 -7.54
CA ALA A 322 -14.70 -15.41 -7.87
C ALA A 322 -15.03 -15.49 -9.38
N ASP A 323 -14.74 -14.44 -10.16
CA ASP A 323 -14.96 -14.40 -11.60
C ASP A 323 -13.73 -14.90 -12.39
N GLY A 324 -12.64 -15.24 -11.68
CA GLY A 324 -11.42 -15.78 -12.24
C GLY A 324 -10.27 -14.76 -12.29
N LEU A 325 -9.36 -14.97 -13.26
CA LEU A 325 -8.17 -14.13 -13.42
C LEU A 325 -8.47 -12.92 -14.31
N THR A 326 -8.22 -11.72 -13.78
CA THR A 326 -8.20 -10.46 -14.54
C THR A 326 -6.77 -9.90 -14.56
N TRP A 327 -6.36 -9.32 -15.68
CA TRP A 327 -5.01 -8.82 -15.89
C TRP A 327 -5.02 -7.41 -16.52
N CYS A 328 -4.04 -6.58 -16.16
CA CYS A 328 -3.88 -5.22 -16.66
C CYS A 328 -2.39 -4.91 -16.88
N SER A 329 -2.03 -4.38 -18.06
CA SER A 329 -0.69 -3.88 -18.35
C SER A 329 -0.54 -2.43 -17.90
N THR A 330 0.64 -2.07 -17.41
CA THR A 330 1.00 -0.68 -17.11
C THR A 330 1.94 -0.13 -18.18
N PRO A 331 1.70 1.08 -18.71
CA PRO A 331 2.71 1.79 -19.48
C PRO A 331 3.96 2.05 -18.64
N GLN A 332 5.14 1.79 -19.21
CA GLN A 332 6.40 2.02 -18.52
C GLN A 332 6.66 3.52 -18.38
N LEU A 333 6.91 3.97 -17.15
CA LEU A 333 7.34 5.34 -16.86
C LEU A 333 8.86 5.46 -17.03
N SER A 334 9.30 6.46 -17.80
CA SER A 334 10.70 6.90 -17.83
C SER A 334 10.96 7.90 -16.70
N ASN A 335 12.03 7.71 -15.93
CA ASN A 335 12.52 8.61 -14.87
C ASN A 335 11.56 8.79 -13.66
N PRO A 336 11.45 7.76 -12.79
CA PRO A 336 10.67 7.87 -11.56
C PRO A 336 11.26 8.91 -10.60
N LYS A 337 10.42 9.77 -10.02
CA LYS A 337 10.84 10.73 -8.98
C LYS A 337 10.86 10.10 -7.59
N LEU A 338 9.95 9.17 -7.33
CA LEU A 338 9.85 8.47 -6.05
C LEU A 338 9.29 7.06 -6.24
N LEU A 339 9.94 6.05 -5.66
CA LEU A 339 9.50 4.63 -5.76
C LEU A 339 8.97 4.06 -4.44
N THR A 340 9.47 4.54 -3.30
CA THR A 340 8.95 4.15 -1.98
C THR A 340 7.51 4.65 -1.85
N GLY A 341 6.54 3.78 -1.54
CA GLY A 341 5.12 4.12 -1.48
C GLY A 341 4.32 3.80 -2.76
N ALA A 342 4.96 3.24 -3.80
CA ALA A 342 4.29 2.91 -5.06
C ALA A 342 3.20 1.84 -4.89
N GLY A 343 3.48 0.80 -4.10
CA GLY A 343 2.52 -0.27 -3.77
C GLY A 343 1.34 0.25 -2.94
N ASP A 344 1.62 1.11 -1.95
CA ASP A 344 0.57 1.75 -1.14
C ASP A 344 -0.41 2.56 -2.00
N ASN A 345 0.10 3.33 -2.97
CA ASN A 345 -0.75 4.07 -3.91
C ASN A 345 -1.50 3.15 -4.89
N PHE A 346 -0.92 2.00 -5.24
CA PHE A 346 -1.62 0.99 -6.04
C PHE A 346 -2.81 0.45 -5.24
N ASN A 347 -2.57 0.06 -3.99
CA ASN A 347 -3.59 -0.44 -3.07
C ASN A 347 -4.71 0.58 -2.88
N THR A 348 -4.37 1.86 -2.66
CA THR A 348 -5.36 2.94 -2.58
C THR A 348 -6.21 3.01 -3.84
N GLY A 349 -5.60 2.98 -5.02
CA GLY A 349 -6.34 3.13 -6.28
C GLY A 349 -7.25 1.95 -6.57
N PHE A 350 -6.74 0.74 -6.35
CA PHE A 350 -7.50 -0.50 -6.50
C PHE A 350 -8.71 -0.51 -5.56
N CYS A 351 -8.50 -0.21 -4.28
CA CYS A 351 -9.58 -0.19 -3.30
C CYS A 351 -10.54 1.00 -3.49
N ALA A 352 -10.08 2.16 -3.95
CA ALA A 352 -10.95 3.28 -4.28
C ALA A 352 -11.92 2.94 -5.41
N ALA A 353 -11.45 2.25 -6.45
CA ALA A 353 -12.31 1.73 -7.51
C ALA A 353 -13.35 0.73 -6.98
N MET A 354 -12.95 -0.17 -6.07
CA MET A 354 -13.89 -1.09 -5.43
C MET A 354 -14.95 -0.36 -4.59
N LEU A 355 -14.57 0.72 -3.88
CA LEU A 355 -15.52 1.57 -3.13
C LEU A 355 -16.49 2.32 -4.05
N LEU A 356 -16.11 2.52 -5.31
CA LEU A 356 -16.93 3.07 -6.39
C LEU A 356 -17.75 2.01 -7.14
N GLU A 357 -17.71 0.75 -6.68
CA GLU A 357 -18.40 -0.40 -7.29
C GLU A 357 -17.95 -0.69 -8.73
N MET A 358 -16.73 -0.29 -9.09
CA MET A 358 -16.10 -0.63 -10.36
C MET A 358 -15.71 -2.12 -10.41
N ASN A 359 -15.62 -2.67 -11.62
CA ASN A 359 -15.20 -4.07 -11.81
C ASN A 359 -13.68 -4.26 -11.58
N THR A 360 -13.23 -5.51 -11.50
CA THR A 360 -11.83 -5.85 -11.20
C THR A 360 -10.84 -5.26 -12.21
N ALA A 361 -11.19 -5.20 -13.51
CA ALA A 361 -10.30 -4.63 -14.53
C ALA A 361 -10.13 -3.12 -14.36
N GLU A 362 -11.22 -2.41 -14.07
CA GLU A 362 -11.22 -0.99 -13.75
C GLU A 362 -10.44 -0.70 -12.46
N ALA A 363 -10.55 -1.56 -11.45
CA ALA A 363 -9.80 -1.44 -10.21
C ALA A 363 -8.29 -1.59 -10.42
N LEU A 364 -7.84 -2.57 -11.20
CA LEU A 364 -6.43 -2.71 -11.56
C LEU A 364 -5.91 -1.46 -12.31
N ALA A 365 -6.70 -0.95 -13.26
CA ALA A 365 -6.35 0.26 -14.01
C ALA A 365 -6.25 1.50 -13.11
N MET A 366 -7.18 1.66 -12.16
CA MET A 366 -7.17 2.77 -11.20
C MET A 366 -5.99 2.67 -10.23
N GLY A 367 -5.65 1.47 -9.76
CA GLY A 367 -4.44 1.20 -8.98
C GLY A 367 -3.19 1.69 -9.70
N HIS A 368 -3.00 1.25 -10.95
CA HIS A 368 -1.87 1.71 -11.75
C HIS A 368 -1.86 3.21 -12.01
N ARG A 369 -3.02 3.82 -12.23
CA ARG A 369 -3.10 5.26 -12.46
C ARG A 369 -2.65 6.07 -11.25
N LEU A 370 -3.07 5.69 -10.04
CA LEU A 370 -2.60 6.32 -8.81
C LEU A 370 -1.09 6.17 -8.65
N THR A 371 -0.58 4.95 -8.79
CA THR A 371 0.86 4.67 -8.67
C THR A 371 1.68 5.43 -9.70
N THR A 372 1.21 5.49 -10.95
CA THR A 372 1.89 6.21 -12.04
C THR A 372 2.00 7.70 -11.71
N HIS A 373 0.91 8.31 -11.25
CA HIS A 373 0.93 9.71 -10.82
C HIS A 373 1.88 9.92 -9.64
N TYR A 374 1.80 9.07 -8.61
CA TYR A 374 2.65 9.12 -7.44
C TYR A 374 4.13 9.07 -7.80
N ILE A 375 4.52 8.10 -8.62
CA ILE A 375 5.91 7.90 -9.03
C ILE A 375 6.43 9.10 -9.84
N ALA A 376 5.60 9.67 -10.71
CA ALA A 376 5.99 10.80 -11.56
C ALA A 376 6.11 12.12 -10.77
N HIS A 377 5.24 12.36 -9.80
CA HIS A 377 5.15 13.67 -9.11
C HIS A 377 5.78 13.67 -7.71
N GLY A 378 5.98 12.50 -7.11
CA GLY A 378 6.46 12.33 -5.74
C GLY A 378 5.39 12.56 -4.69
N GLU A 379 4.12 12.63 -5.09
CA GLU A 379 2.99 12.85 -4.22
C GLU A 379 1.73 12.12 -4.71
N SER A 380 0.87 11.66 -3.79
CA SER A 380 -0.37 10.98 -4.18
C SER A 380 -1.31 11.95 -4.91
N PRO A 381 -2.04 11.50 -5.94
CA PRO A 381 -2.95 12.35 -6.70
C PRO A 381 -4.15 12.80 -5.87
N GLN A 382 -4.66 13.98 -6.18
CA GLN A 382 -6.01 14.39 -5.79
C GLN A 382 -7.05 13.77 -6.73
N PHE A 383 -8.32 13.78 -6.31
CA PHE A 383 -9.44 13.27 -7.13
C PHE A 383 -9.43 13.83 -8.57
N THR A 384 -9.22 15.14 -8.73
CA THR A 384 -9.20 15.83 -10.04
C THR A 384 -8.01 15.48 -10.93
N ASN A 385 -6.95 14.87 -10.39
CA ASN A 385 -5.86 14.35 -11.20
C ASN A 385 -6.23 12.98 -11.84
N LEU A 386 -7.26 12.33 -11.29
CA LEU A 386 -7.67 10.97 -11.64
C LEU A 386 -9.00 10.88 -12.40
N PHE A 387 -9.78 11.95 -12.51
CA PHE A 387 -11.09 11.87 -13.16
C PHE A 387 -11.39 13.11 -14.00
#